data_AF-A0A430FIG2-F1
#
_entry.id   AF-A0A430FIG2-F1
#
_cell.length_a   1.000
_cell.length_b   1.000
_cell.length_c   1.000
_cell.angle_alpha   90.00
_cell.angle_beta   90.00
_cell.angle_gamma   90.00
#
_symmetry.space_group_name_H-M   'P 1'
#
loop_
_entity.id
_entity.type
_entity.pdbx_description
1 polymer ?
#
loop_
_entity_poly.entity_id
_entity_poly.type
_entity_poly.pdbx_seq_one_letter_code
_entity_poly.pdbx_strand_id
1 'polypeptide(L)'
;MDAGLEGRPKSLTVLHLWLEHRAALQYDWLHAWGRPLDLKAMPLYAAWPMLQQILMDHSSHSYAALAGYAWIPDPADKYIHAYNQGMSKIRIRPPWQAKPMRADPAKPKRPHDERLRRRLKTRLGITE
;
A
#
# COMPACT_ATOMS: atom_id res chain seq x y z
N MET A 1 -10.82 -20.05 -18.91
CA MET A 1 -11.51 -20.19 -17.61
C MET A 1 -10.61 -19.52 -16.58
N ASP A 2 -10.75 -18.20 -16.44
CA ASP A 2 -10.01 -17.39 -15.47
C ASP A 2 -10.75 -17.44 -14.14
N ALA A 3 -10.22 -18.21 -13.19
CA ALA A 3 -10.69 -18.26 -11.82
C ALA A 3 -9.47 -18.17 -10.90
N GLY A 4 -8.96 -16.95 -10.69
CA GLY A 4 -7.81 -16.75 -9.84
C GLY A 4 -7.62 -15.30 -9.48
N LEU A 5 -8.11 -14.92 -8.28
CA LEU A 5 -7.79 -13.73 -7.47
C LEU A 5 -8.92 -12.71 -7.17
N GLU A 6 -10.17 -12.92 -7.59
CA GLU A 6 -11.25 -11.95 -7.28
C GLU A 6 -11.96 -12.16 -5.93
N GLY A 7 -11.63 -13.22 -5.17
CA GLY A 7 -12.47 -13.68 -4.06
C GLY A 7 -11.78 -13.92 -2.72
N ARG A 8 -10.66 -13.26 -2.39
CA ARG A 8 -10.16 -13.33 -1.00
C ARG A 8 -11.13 -12.56 -0.09
N PRO A 9 -11.70 -13.17 0.97
CA PRO A 9 -12.49 -12.41 1.93
C PRO A 9 -11.66 -11.23 2.42
N LYS A 10 -12.14 -10.00 2.22
CA LYS A 10 -11.36 -8.77 2.52
C LYS A 10 -10.91 -8.71 3.98
N SER A 11 -11.62 -9.40 4.88
CA SER A 11 -11.26 -9.62 6.28
C SER A 11 -9.94 -10.39 6.49
N LEU A 12 -9.46 -11.17 5.51
CA LEU A 12 -8.14 -11.82 5.58
C LEU A 12 -6.99 -10.81 5.67
N THR A 13 -7.21 -9.57 5.22
CA THR A 13 -6.24 -8.48 5.39
C THR A 13 -5.96 -8.21 6.87
N VAL A 14 -6.98 -8.31 7.73
CA VAL A 14 -6.83 -8.19 9.19
C VAL A 14 -5.92 -9.30 9.71
N LEU A 15 -6.15 -10.54 9.27
CA LEU A 15 -5.34 -11.68 9.69
C LEU A 15 -3.89 -11.58 9.21
N HIS A 16 -3.68 -11.16 7.95
CA HIS A 16 -2.34 -10.97 7.40
C HIS A 16 -1.56 -9.91 8.19
N LEU A 17 -2.16 -8.74 8.44
CA LEU A 17 -1.54 -7.70 9.28
C LEU A 17 -1.32 -8.19 10.72
N TRP A 18 -2.24 -8.98 11.27
CA TRP A 18 -2.09 -9.54 12.61
C TRP A 18 -0.93 -10.53 12.74
N LEU A 19 -0.70 -11.35 11.72
CA LEU A 19 0.33 -12.39 11.72
C LEU A 19 1.71 -11.84 11.36
N GLU A 20 1.79 -10.98 10.34
CA GLU A 20 3.08 -10.50 9.80
C GLU A 20 3.50 -9.14 10.36
N HIS A 21 2.54 -8.29 10.71
CA HIS A 21 2.79 -6.88 11.05
C HIS A 21 2.05 -6.46 12.34
N ARG A 22 2.02 -7.35 13.33
CA ARG A 22 1.23 -7.18 14.57
C ARG A 22 1.49 -5.84 15.27
N ALA A 23 2.76 -5.43 15.37
CA ALA A 23 3.14 -4.21 16.08
C ALA A 23 2.59 -2.95 15.38
N ALA A 24 2.69 -2.88 14.05
CA ALA A 24 2.15 -1.78 13.26
C ALA A 24 0.63 -1.69 13.40
N LEU A 25 -0.05 -2.83 13.29
CA LEU A 25 -1.49 -2.92 13.47
C LEU A 25 -1.94 -2.48 14.86
N GLN A 26 -1.29 -2.99 15.91
CA GLN A 26 -1.65 -2.66 17.30
C GLN A 26 -1.40 -1.20 17.64
N TYR A 27 -0.30 -0.62 17.15
CA TYR A 27 -0.01 0.79 17.35
C TYR A 27 -1.12 1.69 16.78
N ASP A 28 -1.48 1.49 15.52
CA ASP A 28 -2.54 2.32 14.90
C ASP A 28 -3.91 2.02 15.51
N TRP A 29 -4.17 0.76 15.91
CA TRP A 29 -5.43 0.41 16.56
C TRP A 29 -5.59 1.10 17.91
N LEU A 30 -4.54 1.11 18.71
CA LEU A 30 -4.50 1.81 19.99
C LEU A 30 -4.64 3.32 19.78
N HIS A 31 -3.99 3.86 18.75
CA HIS A 31 -4.06 5.28 18.42
C HIS A 31 -5.45 5.72 17.96
N ALA A 32 -6.10 4.93 17.09
CA ALA A 32 -7.42 5.25 16.55
C ALA A 32 -8.58 4.97 17.53
N TRP A 33 -8.49 3.88 18.30
CA TRP A 33 -9.62 3.36 19.09
C TRP A 33 -9.39 3.34 20.60
N GLY A 34 -8.19 3.71 21.08
CA GLY A 34 -7.85 3.79 22.50
C GLY A 34 -7.73 2.44 23.21
N ARG A 35 -7.84 1.31 22.49
CA ARG A 35 -7.71 -0.04 23.03
C ARG A 35 -6.92 -0.93 22.08
N PRO A 36 -6.21 -1.95 22.59
CA PRO A 36 -5.55 -2.93 21.72
C PRO A 36 -6.60 -3.78 20.99
N LEU A 37 -6.26 -4.22 19.78
CA LEU A 37 -7.08 -5.19 19.06
C LEU A 37 -6.96 -6.56 19.73
N ASP A 38 -8.09 -7.18 20.03
CA ASP A 38 -8.16 -8.57 20.47
C ASP A 38 -9.10 -9.37 19.56
N LEU A 39 -8.52 -10.27 18.75
CA LEU A 39 -9.28 -11.12 17.82
C LEU A 39 -10.07 -12.24 18.52
N LYS A 40 -9.83 -12.50 19.81
CA LYS A 40 -10.66 -13.44 20.59
C LYS A 40 -11.97 -12.77 21.02
N ALA A 41 -11.89 -11.52 21.42
CA ALA A 41 -13.05 -10.73 21.84
C ALA A 41 -13.81 -10.12 20.64
N MET A 42 -13.10 -9.76 19.57
CA MET A 42 -13.67 -9.08 18.41
C MET A 42 -13.66 -9.98 17.16
N PRO A 43 -14.84 -10.27 16.58
CA PRO A 43 -14.92 -11.06 15.37
C PRO A 43 -14.44 -10.28 14.14
N LEU A 44 -13.91 -11.01 13.14
CA LEU A 44 -13.29 -10.43 11.95
C LEU A 44 -14.21 -9.52 11.12
N TYR A 45 -15.51 -9.80 11.09
CA TYR A 45 -16.48 -8.98 10.36
C TYR A 45 -16.62 -7.57 10.98
N ALA A 46 -16.41 -7.44 12.29
CA ALA A 46 -16.45 -6.17 13.01
C ALA A 46 -15.09 -5.45 12.96
N ALA A 47 -14.00 -6.21 13.04
CA ALA A 47 -12.64 -5.65 12.93
C ALA A 47 -12.36 -5.06 11.53
N TRP A 48 -12.88 -5.67 10.47
CA TRP A 48 -12.62 -5.22 9.10
C TRP A 48 -13.01 -3.76 8.82
N PRO A 49 -14.24 -3.28 9.07
CA PRO A 49 -14.61 -1.88 8.80
C PRO A 49 -13.79 -0.88 9.63
N MET A 50 -13.40 -1.24 10.86
CA MET A 50 -12.54 -0.39 11.69
C MET A 50 -11.11 -0.31 11.12
N LEU A 51 -10.58 -1.45 10.64
CA LEU A 51 -9.31 -1.45 9.92
C LEU A 51 -9.39 -0.62 8.64
N GLN A 52 -10.51 -0.66 7.91
CA GLN A 52 -10.67 0.16 6.71
C GLN A 52 -10.55 1.65 7.02
N GLN A 53 -11.10 2.12 8.14
CA GLN A 53 -10.95 3.51 8.56
C GLN A 53 -9.49 3.87 8.86
N ILE A 54 -8.73 2.98 9.50
CA ILE A 54 -7.28 3.17 9.69
C ILE A 54 -6.56 3.20 8.34
N LEU A 55 -6.92 2.32 7.41
CA LEU A 55 -6.30 2.22 6.09
C LEU A 55 -6.68 3.39 5.17
N MET A 56 -7.78 4.10 5.41
CA MET A 56 -8.10 5.35 4.71
C MET A 56 -7.08 6.44 5.03
N ASP A 57 -6.47 6.40 6.22
CA ASP A 57 -5.30 7.19 6.51
C ASP A 57 -4.05 6.51 5.91
N HIS A 58 -3.63 7.02 4.75
CA HIS A 58 -2.40 6.59 4.07
C HIS A 58 -1.11 6.93 4.84
N SER A 59 -1.23 7.61 5.99
CA SER A 59 -0.13 7.90 6.89
C SER A 59 0.06 6.81 7.97
N SER A 60 -0.91 5.91 8.16
CA SER A 60 -0.87 4.86 9.18
C SER A 60 0.25 3.82 8.96
N HIS A 61 0.71 3.20 10.05
CA HIS A 61 1.75 2.17 10.04
C HIS A 61 1.25 0.89 9.34
N SER A 62 -0.02 0.58 9.52
CA SER A 62 -0.76 -0.54 8.94
C SER A 62 -0.87 -0.39 7.43
N TYR A 63 -1.14 0.83 6.95
CA TYR A 63 -1.11 1.13 5.52
C TYR A 63 0.30 0.98 4.96
N ALA A 64 1.30 1.54 5.63
CA ALA A 64 2.70 1.44 5.20
C ALA A 64 3.18 -0.02 5.11
N ALA A 65 2.83 -0.85 6.09
CA ALA A 65 3.12 -2.28 6.10
C ALA A 65 2.45 -3.00 4.91
N LEU A 66 1.16 -2.73 4.69
CA LEU A 66 0.40 -3.34 3.59
C LEU A 66 0.88 -2.88 2.20
N ALA A 67 1.31 -1.63 2.08
CA ALA A 67 1.89 -1.08 0.86
C ALA A 67 3.33 -1.56 0.61
N GLY A 68 3.93 -2.29 1.55
CA GLY A 68 5.27 -2.82 1.45
C GLY A 68 6.36 -1.75 1.51
N TYR A 69 6.16 -0.74 2.36
CA TYR A 69 7.18 0.28 2.58
C TYR A 69 8.41 -0.33 3.25
N ALA A 70 9.60 0.15 2.88
CA ALA A 70 10.84 -0.33 3.46
C ALA A 70 11.02 0.14 4.93
N TRP A 71 10.46 1.29 5.29
CA TRP A 71 10.35 1.81 6.64
C TRP A 71 9.17 2.78 6.71
N ILE A 72 8.75 3.14 7.92
CA ILE A 72 7.64 4.06 8.15
C ILE A 72 8.23 5.45 8.38
N PRO A 73 8.05 6.39 7.44
CA PRO A 73 8.60 7.73 7.58
C PRO A 73 7.79 8.53 8.61
N ASP A 74 8.47 9.42 9.30
CA ASP A 74 7.83 10.37 10.21
C ASP A 74 6.85 11.28 9.43
N PRO A 75 5.78 11.83 10.04
CA PRO A 75 4.93 12.79 9.36
C PRO A 75 5.71 13.97 8.75
N ALA A 76 6.76 14.45 9.43
CA ALA A 76 7.62 15.51 8.89
C ALA A 76 8.27 15.13 7.55
N ASP A 77 8.81 13.91 7.44
CA ASP A 77 9.42 13.41 6.21
C ASP A 77 8.41 13.33 5.06
N LYS A 78 7.17 12.91 5.36
CA LYS A 78 6.07 12.86 4.37
C LYS A 78 5.76 14.25 3.83
N TYR A 79 5.69 15.26 4.71
CA TYR A 79 5.43 16.65 4.31
C TYR A 79 6.58 17.23 3.49
N ILE A 80 7.82 17.03 3.92
CA ILE A 80 9.01 17.46 3.17
C ILE A 80 9.00 16.87 1.77
N HIS A 81 8.72 15.57 1.64
CA HIS A 81 8.62 14.93 0.34
C HIS A 81 7.45 15.48 -0.49
N ALA A 82 6.26 15.65 0.09
CA ALA A 82 5.11 16.21 -0.62
C ALA A 82 5.41 17.64 -1.14
N TYR A 83 6.05 18.46 -0.32
CA TYR A 83 6.49 19.80 -0.68
C TYR A 83 7.50 19.77 -1.83
N ASN A 84 8.54 18.93 -1.73
CA ASN A 84 9.57 18.78 -2.75
C ASN A 84 8.98 18.28 -4.09
N GLN A 85 7.96 17.42 -4.06
CA GLN A 85 7.24 16.96 -5.25
C GLN A 85 6.40 18.07 -5.88
N GLY A 86 5.79 18.95 -5.09
CA GLY A 86 5.03 20.09 -5.59
C GLY A 86 5.91 21.11 -6.31
N MET A 87 7.16 21.28 -5.87
CA MET A 87 8.14 22.20 -6.45
C MET A 87 8.90 21.59 -7.65
N SER A 88 8.92 20.26 -7.77
CA SER A 88 9.64 19.56 -8.84
C SER A 88 8.71 19.20 -9.99
N LYS A 89 9.19 19.35 -11.23
CA LYS A 89 8.49 18.84 -12.43
C LYS A 89 8.59 17.32 -12.58
N ILE A 90 9.44 16.66 -11.77
CA ILE A 90 9.72 15.23 -11.87
C ILE A 90 9.08 14.52 -10.68
N ARG A 91 8.19 13.57 -10.99
CA ARG A 91 7.55 12.73 -9.98
C ARG A 91 8.48 11.61 -9.54
N ILE A 92 9.17 11.83 -8.41
CA ILE A 92 10.08 10.83 -7.83
C ILE A 92 9.30 9.94 -6.86
N ARG A 93 9.59 8.63 -6.82
CA ARG A 93 9.03 7.78 -5.77
C ARG A 93 9.75 8.05 -4.46
N PRO A 94 9.04 8.25 -3.34
CA PRO A 94 9.69 8.46 -2.07
C PRO A 94 10.55 7.26 -1.70
N PRO A 95 11.65 7.49 -0.98
CA PRO A 95 12.63 6.46 -0.70
C PRO A 95 12.03 5.32 0.14
N TRP A 96 11.06 5.59 1.02
CA TRP A 96 10.35 4.56 1.80
C TRP A 96 9.39 3.71 0.98
N GLN A 97 8.95 4.19 -0.19
CA GLN A 97 8.17 3.42 -1.17
C GLN A 97 9.06 2.72 -2.19
N ALA A 98 10.36 3.05 -2.24
CA ALA A 98 11.28 2.36 -3.12
C ALA A 98 11.40 0.92 -2.61
N LYS A 99 11.15 -0.05 -3.51
CA LYS A 99 11.46 -1.45 -3.20
C LYS A 99 12.92 -1.52 -2.76
N PRO A 100 13.25 -2.36 -1.76
CA PRO A 100 14.64 -2.55 -1.38
C PRO A 100 15.45 -2.83 -2.64
N MET A 101 16.63 -2.21 -2.73
CA MET A 101 17.53 -2.26 -3.90
C MET A 101 17.87 -3.69 -4.35
N ARG A 102 17.54 -4.70 -3.52
CA ARG A 102 17.36 -6.10 -3.89
C ARG A 102 16.06 -6.31 -4.69
N ALA A 103 15.96 -5.68 -5.85
CA ALA A 103 15.11 -6.26 -6.89
C ALA A 103 15.76 -7.61 -7.25
N ASP A 104 15.04 -8.70 -7.03
CA ASP A 104 15.46 -10.03 -7.46
C ASP A 104 15.81 -9.95 -8.96
N PRO A 105 17.08 -10.10 -9.38
CA PRO A 105 17.46 -9.98 -10.79
C PRO A 105 16.73 -11.03 -11.65
N ALA A 106 16.23 -12.08 -11.01
CA ALA A 106 15.43 -13.14 -11.60
C ALA A 106 13.97 -12.78 -11.85
N LYS A 107 13.44 -11.64 -11.34
CA LYS A 107 12.03 -11.28 -11.58
C LYS A 107 11.87 -10.79 -13.02
N PRO A 108 11.18 -11.53 -13.91
CA PRO A 108 11.03 -11.11 -15.29
C PRO A 108 10.30 -9.77 -15.32
N LYS A 109 10.94 -8.77 -15.94
CA LYS A 109 10.30 -7.50 -16.28
C LYS A 109 9.09 -7.88 -17.13
N ARG A 110 7.87 -7.49 -16.72
CA ARG A 110 6.66 -7.78 -17.50
C ARG A 110 6.90 -7.33 -18.94
N PRO A 111 6.68 -8.19 -19.95
CA PRO A 111 6.92 -7.82 -21.34
C PRO A 111 6.03 -6.62 -21.66
N HIS A 112 6.67 -5.49 -21.96
CA HIS A 112 5.97 -4.28 -22.31
C HIS A 112 5.70 -4.32 -23.82
N ASP A 113 4.47 -4.61 -24.22
CA ASP A 113 4.10 -4.58 -25.64
C ASP A 113 4.02 -3.12 -26.13
N GLU A 114 5.09 -2.68 -26.80
CA GLU A 114 5.17 -1.33 -27.36
C GLU A 114 4.13 -1.09 -28.46
N ARG A 115 3.74 -2.13 -29.21
CA ARG A 115 2.75 -1.99 -30.29
C ARG A 115 1.37 -1.67 -29.72
N LEU A 116 0.98 -2.37 -28.66
CA LEU A 116 -0.29 -2.12 -27.96
C LEU A 116 -0.31 -0.74 -27.33
N ARG A 117 0.80 -0.31 -26.73
CA ARG A 117 0.92 1.05 -26.15
C ARG A 117 0.87 2.14 -27.21
N ARG A 118 1.52 1.96 -28.38
CA ARG A 118 1.41 2.90 -29.50
C ARG A 118 -0.02 2.99 -30.02
N ARG A 119 -0.69 1.86 -30.23
CA ARG A 119 -2.12 1.84 -30.63
C ARG A 119 -3.01 2.57 -29.62
N LEU A 120 -2.78 2.38 -28.33
CA LEU A 120 -3.51 3.08 -27.28
C LEU A 120 -3.28 4.60 -27.36
N LYS A 121 -2.02 5.04 -27.49
CA LYS A 121 -1.67 6.47 -27.65
C LYS A 121 -2.35 7.09 -28.87
N THR A 122 -2.33 6.41 -30.02
CA THR A 122 -2.99 6.87 -31.25
C THR A 122 -4.50 7.00 -31.07
N ARG A 123 -5.15 6.04 -30.40
CA ARG A 123 -6.59 6.10 -30.12
C ARG A 123 -6.97 7.23 -29.16
N LEU A 124 -6.09 7.51 -28.19
CA LEU A 124 -6.29 8.59 -27.22
C LEU A 124 -5.92 9.97 -27.78
N GLY A 125 -5.45 10.06 -29.04
CA GLY A 125 -5.04 11.32 -29.66
C GLY A 125 -3.80 11.96 -29.01
N ILE A 126 -3.08 11.21 -28.17
CA ILE A 126 -1.87 11.69 -27.48
C ILE A 126 -0.72 11.57 -28.48
N THR A 127 -0.49 12.66 -29.20
CA THR A 127 0.72 12.89 -30.01
C THR A 127 1.76 13.55 -29.11
N GLU A 128 2.97 13.01 -29.10
CA GLU A 128 4.13 13.67 -28.47
C GLU A 128 4.55 14.89 -29.28
#